data_AF-A0A1M7QEB3-F1
#
_entry.id   AF-A0A1M7QEB3-F1
#
_cell.length_a   1.000
_cell.length_b   1.000
_cell.length_c   1.000
_cell.angle_alpha   90.00
_cell.angle_beta   90.00
_cell.angle_gamma   90.00
#
_symmetry.space_group_name_H-M   'P 1'
#
loop_
_entity.id
_entity.type
_entity.pdbx_description
1 polymer ?
#
loop_
_entity_poly.entity_id
_entity_poly.type
_entity_poly.pdbx_seq_one_letter_code
_entity_poly.pdbx_strand_id
1 'polypeptide(L)'
;EIVPPLEPLPALPVARAVWRPEPDLRTSTEAWLTAGGPHHTVLSTAIGAEELTDLADLLGTELLMIDTDTDIRQFAKEIRWNQAYYHLARGL
;
A
#
# COMPACT_ATOMS: atom_id res chain seq x y z
N GLU A 1 0.88 -10.32 5.31
CA GLU A 1 1.70 -11.32 6.05
C GLU A 1 2.76 -11.97 5.15
N ILE A 2 4.01 -12.11 5.60
CA ILE A 2 5.07 -12.87 4.88
C ILE A 2 4.83 -14.37 5.09
N VAL A 3 4.84 -15.15 4.02
CA VAL A 3 4.59 -16.60 4.05
C VAL A 3 5.74 -17.38 3.39
N PRO A 4 6.02 -18.62 3.81
CA PRO A 4 6.98 -19.46 3.10
C PRO A 4 6.46 -19.83 1.70
N PRO A 5 7.35 -20.14 0.74
CA PRO A 5 6.94 -20.69 -0.54
C PRO A 5 6.29 -22.07 -0.34
N LEU A 6 5.30 -22.39 -1.17
CA LEU A 6 4.57 -23.66 -1.08
C LEU A 6 5.43 -24.87 -1.48
N GLU A 7 6.45 -24.67 -2.32
CA GLU A 7 7.37 -25.70 -2.82
C GLU A 7 8.80 -25.16 -2.90
N PRO A 8 9.83 -26.03 -2.91
CA PRO A 8 11.20 -25.62 -3.18
C PRO A 8 11.34 -24.93 -4.55
N LEU A 9 12.16 -23.88 -4.61
CA LEU A 9 12.46 -23.13 -5.83
C LEU A 9 13.94 -23.32 -6.22
N PRO A 10 14.37 -24.52 -6.66
CA PRO A 10 15.78 -24.88 -6.79
C PRO A 10 16.51 -24.12 -7.91
N ALA A 11 15.77 -23.63 -8.91
CA ALA A 11 16.33 -22.89 -10.04
C ALA A 11 16.29 -21.36 -9.88
N LEU A 12 15.73 -20.83 -8.78
CA LEU A 12 15.62 -19.39 -8.57
C LEU A 12 16.95 -18.84 -8.03
N PRO A 13 17.73 -18.07 -8.82
CA PRO A 13 19.11 -17.72 -8.46
C PRO A 13 19.21 -16.50 -7.53
N VAL A 14 18.10 -16.06 -6.96
CA VAL A 14 17.99 -14.85 -6.16
C VAL A 14 17.21 -15.09 -4.87
N ALA A 15 17.47 -14.27 -3.85
CA ALA A 15 16.62 -14.18 -2.68
C ALA A 15 15.21 -13.70 -3.07
N ARG A 16 14.20 -14.10 -2.30
CA ARG A 16 12.81 -13.76 -2.57
C ARG A 16 12.01 -13.63 -1.28
N ALA A 17 10.94 -12.84 -1.33
CA ALA A 17 9.89 -12.81 -0.33
C ALA A 17 8.57 -13.23 -1.00
N VAL A 18 7.76 -14.00 -0.28
CA VAL A 18 6.38 -14.32 -0.67
C VAL A 18 5.49 -13.81 0.44
N TRP A 19 4.37 -13.17 0.10
CA TRP A 19 3.45 -12.63 1.09
C TRP A 19 2.00 -12.76 0.61
N ARG A 20 1.09 -12.75 1.58
CA ARG A 20 -0.35 -12.59 1.36
C ARG A 20 -0.69 -11.12 1.68
N PRO A 21 -1.07 -10.31 0.68
CA PRO A 21 -1.52 -8.95 0.93
C PRO A 21 -2.93 -8.95 1.51
N GLU A 22 -3.23 -7.92 2.30
CA GLU A 22 -4.56 -7.65 2.83
C GLU A 22 -5.32 -6.69 1.88
N PRO A 23 -6.65 -6.78 1.79
CA PRO A 23 -7.49 -7.83 2.39
C PRO A 23 -7.37 -9.15 1.63
N ASP A 24 -7.08 -9.06 0.33
CA ASP A 24 -6.80 -10.18 -0.55
C ASP A 24 -6.00 -9.70 -1.79
N LEU A 25 -5.49 -10.63 -2.59
CA LEU A 25 -4.66 -10.31 -3.76
C LEU A 25 -5.40 -9.45 -4.80
N ARG A 26 -6.70 -9.69 -5.03
CA ARG A 26 -7.46 -8.95 -6.04
C ARG A 26 -7.67 -7.51 -5.57
N THR A 27 -8.19 -7.34 -4.37
CA THR A 27 -8.55 -6.02 -3.81
C THR A 27 -7.29 -5.17 -3.61
N SER A 28 -6.24 -5.71 -3.00
CA SER A 28 -4.97 -4.98 -2.81
C SER A 28 -4.33 -4.54 -4.12
N THR A 29 -4.33 -5.43 -5.13
CA THR A 29 -3.78 -5.10 -6.46
C THR A 29 -4.60 -4.02 -7.15
N GLU A 30 -5.93 -4.10 -7.10
CA GLU A 30 -6.81 -3.09 -7.70
C GLU A 30 -6.66 -1.73 -7.03
N ALA A 31 -6.62 -1.69 -5.69
CA ALA A 31 -6.38 -0.47 -4.93
C ALA A 31 -5.00 0.14 -5.26
N TRP A 32 -3.94 -0.67 -5.29
CA TRP A 32 -2.58 -0.23 -5.63
C TRP A 32 -2.50 0.37 -7.04
N LEU A 33 -3.10 -0.29 -8.03
CA LEU A 33 -3.14 0.20 -9.40
C LEU A 33 -3.98 1.48 -9.52
N THR A 34 -5.10 1.56 -8.79
CA THR A 34 -5.98 2.73 -8.78
C THR A 34 -5.29 3.95 -8.18
N ALA A 35 -4.48 3.75 -7.13
CA ALA A 35 -3.65 4.79 -6.52
C ALA A 35 -2.41 5.17 -7.36
N GLY A 36 -2.12 4.43 -8.44
CA GLY A 36 -0.92 4.65 -9.26
C GLY A 36 0.39 4.20 -8.57
N GLY A 37 0.31 3.20 -7.68
CA GLY A 37 1.47 2.72 -6.92
C GLY A 37 2.58 2.13 -7.81
N PRO A 38 3.87 2.33 -7.44
CA PRO A 38 5.01 1.83 -8.22
C PRO A 38 5.19 0.30 -8.08
N HIS A 39 5.98 -0.29 -8.99
CA HIS A 39 6.40 -1.70 -8.89
C HIS A 39 7.56 -1.91 -7.91
N HIS A 40 8.37 -0.87 -7.66
CA HIS A 40 9.38 -0.89 -6.60
C HIS A 40 8.76 -0.47 -5.27
N THR A 41 8.98 -1.28 -4.25
CA THR A 41 8.48 -1.04 -2.89
C THR A 41 9.59 -1.24 -1.87
N VAL A 42 9.36 -0.75 -0.66
CA VAL A 42 10.16 -1.08 0.52
C VAL A 42 9.36 -2.09 1.36
N LEU A 43 9.92 -3.27 1.57
CA LEU A 43 9.35 -4.28 2.47
C LEU A 43 9.95 -4.10 3.86
N SER A 44 9.10 -3.99 4.89
CA SER A 44 9.53 -3.88 6.29
C SER A 44 8.77 -4.86 7.19
N THR A 45 9.48 -5.42 8.17
CA THR A 45 8.88 -6.19 9.30
C THR A 45 9.04 -5.47 10.63
N ALA A 46 9.62 -4.27 10.63
CA ALA A 46 9.91 -3.49 11.83
C ALA A 46 9.10 -2.19 11.94
N ILE A 47 8.45 -1.77 10.85
CA ILE A 47 7.66 -0.53 10.76
C ILE A 47 6.22 -0.91 10.44
N GLY A 48 5.28 -0.36 11.21
CA GLY A 48 3.85 -0.58 11.05
C GLY A 48 3.12 0.59 10.38
N ALA A 49 1.79 0.48 10.35
CA ALA A 49 0.91 1.50 9.77
C ALA A 49 0.89 2.80 10.58
N GLU A 50 0.98 2.70 11.92
CA GLU A 50 1.00 3.86 12.82
C GLU A 50 2.18 4.79 12.53
N GLU A 51 3.40 4.24 12.46
CA GLU A 51 4.60 5.05 12.20
C GLU A 51 4.58 5.73 10.82
N LEU A 52 4.03 5.06 9.80
CA LEU A 52 3.87 5.65 8.47
C LEU A 52 2.78 6.72 8.43
N THR A 53 1.74 6.59 9.25
CA THR A 53 0.66 7.58 9.39
C THR A 53 1.20 8.84 10.05
N ASP A 54 1.90 8.70 11.17
CA ASP A 54 2.55 9.81 11.87
C ASP A 54 3.55 10.55 10.97
N LEU A 55 4.33 9.81 10.18
CA LEU A 55 5.27 10.40 9.23
C LEU A 55 4.55 11.19 8.13
N ALA A 56 3.47 10.64 7.57
CA ALA A 56 2.69 11.30 6.52
C ALA A 56 2.08 12.61 7.04
N ASP A 57 1.52 12.59 8.26
CA ASP A 57 0.97 13.76 8.93
C ASP A 57 2.02 14.82 9.20
N LEU A 58 3.19 14.44 9.75
CA LEU A 58 4.31 15.35 10.00
C LEU A 58 4.78 16.05 8.73
N LEU A 59 4.79 15.33 7.61
CA LEU A 59 5.23 15.83 6.31
C LEU A 59 4.11 16.50 5.50
N GLY A 60 2.86 16.47 5.97
CA GLY A 60 1.70 16.95 5.21
C GLY A 60 1.54 16.25 3.86
N THR A 61 1.85 14.95 3.81
CA THR A 61 1.81 14.13 2.59
C THR A 61 0.62 13.18 2.63
N GLU A 62 -0.04 12.96 1.49
CA GLU A 62 -1.12 12.00 1.38
C GLU A 62 -0.66 10.58 1.73
N LEU A 63 -1.41 9.92 2.61
CA LEU A 63 -1.33 8.48 2.85
C LEU A 63 -2.63 7.82 2.41
N LEU A 64 -2.52 6.81 1.56
CA LEU A 64 -3.61 5.90 1.21
C LEU A 64 -3.29 4.54 1.83
N MET A 65 -4.11 4.10 2.78
CA MET A 65 -3.92 2.82 3.46
C MET A 65 -4.64 1.70 2.71
N ILE A 66 -3.95 0.57 2.51
CA ILE A 66 -4.55 -0.67 2.01
C ILE A 66 -4.34 -1.74 3.08
N ASP A 67 -5.43 -2.22 3.65
CA ASP A 67 -5.50 -3.11 4.80
C ASP A 67 -6.74 -4.04 4.73
N THR A 68 -7.05 -4.73 5.83
CA THR A 68 -8.19 -5.66 5.90
C THR A 68 -9.56 -5.02 5.65
N ASP A 69 -9.73 -3.72 5.90
CA ASP A 69 -11.02 -3.03 5.79
C ASP A 69 -11.20 -2.31 4.44
N THR A 70 -10.22 -2.44 3.55
CA THR A 70 -10.22 -1.76 2.25
C THR A 70 -11.36 -2.24 1.34
N ASP A 71 -12.29 -1.33 1.05
CA ASP A 71 -13.29 -1.46 -0.02
C ASP A 71 -12.91 -0.57 -1.21
N ILE A 72 -12.88 -1.13 -2.42
CA ILE A 72 -12.46 -0.42 -3.64
C ILE A 72 -13.29 0.83 -3.92
N ARG A 73 -14.62 0.79 -3.69
CA ARG A 73 -15.48 1.92 -4.01
C ARG A 73 -15.24 3.08 -3.06
N GLN A 74 -15.01 2.77 -1.80
CA GLN A 74 -14.66 3.73 -0.77
C GLN A 74 -13.26 4.30 -1.00
N PHE A 75 -12.26 3.44 -1.23
CA PHE A 75 -10.88 3.83 -1.54
C PHE A 75 -10.80 4.78 -2.74
N ALA A 76 -11.52 4.49 -3.82
CA ALA A 76 -11.58 5.36 -5.00
C ALA A 76 -12.26 6.73 -4.72
N LYS A 77 -13.15 6.81 -3.73
CA LYS A 77 -13.71 8.10 -3.29
C LYS A 77 -12.69 8.87 -2.45
N GLU A 78 -11.99 8.20 -1.55
CA GLU A 78 -10.94 8.81 -0.72
C GLU A 78 -9.87 9.47 -1.56
N ILE A 79 -9.35 8.79 -2.59
CA ILE A 79 -8.40 9.39 -3.54
C ILE A 79 -8.93 10.71 -4.13
N ARG A 80 -10.20 10.74 -4.57
CA ARG A 80 -10.80 11.94 -5.17
C ARG A 80 -10.96 13.08 -4.15
N TRP A 81 -11.35 12.75 -2.92
CA TRP A 81 -11.50 13.74 -1.85
C TRP A 81 -10.15 14.29 -1.42
N ASN A 82 -9.16 13.42 -1.23
CA ASN A 82 -7.80 13.78 -0.89
C ASN A 82 -7.16 14.63 -1.98
N GLN A 83 -7.33 14.28 -3.26
CA GLN A 83 -6.82 15.09 -4.37
C GLN A 83 -7.32 16.54 -4.27
N ALA A 84 -8.60 16.75 -3.98
CA ALA A 84 -9.13 18.09 -3.78
C ALA A 84 -8.54 18.77 -2.54
N TYR A 85 -8.46 18.06 -1.41
CA TYR A 85 -7.88 18.58 -0.16
C TYR A 85 -6.42 18.98 -0.33
N TYR A 86 -5.55 18.09 -0.81
CA TYR A 86 -4.12 18.35 -0.97
C TYR A 86 -3.83 19.39 -2.06
N HIS A 87 -4.69 19.53 -3.06
CA HIS A 87 -4.60 20.63 -4.01
C HIS A 87 -4.91 21.98 -3.35
N LEU A 88 -5.97 22.06 -2.55
CA LEU A 88 -6.34 23.29 -1.82
C LEU A 88 -5.32 23.64 -0.72
N ALA A 89 -4.84 22.64 0.03
CA ALA A 89 -3.93 22.82 1.15
C ALA A 89 -2.53 23.34 0.73
N ARG A 90 -2.12 23.08 -0.52
CA ARG A 90 -0.85 23.58 -1.07
C ARG A 90 -0.90 25.05 -1.49
N GLY A 91 -2.06 25.70 -1.34
CA GLY A 91 -2.34 26.98 -1.99
C GLY A 91 -2.57 26.76 -3.48
N LEU A 92 -3.62 27.37 -4.04
CA LEU A 92 -3.94 27.28 -5.47
C LEU A 92 -2.70 27.44 -6.37
#